data_AF-A0A7S3M093-F1
#
_entry.id   AF-A0A7S3M093-F1
#
_cell.length_a   1.000
_cell.length_b   1.000
_cell.length_c   1.000
_cell.angle_alpha   90.00
_cell.angle_beta   90.00
_cell.angle_gamma   90.00
#
_symmetry.space_group_name_H-M   'P 1'
#
loop_
_entity.id
_entity.type
_entity.pdbx_description
1 polymer ?
#
loop_
_entity_poly.entity_id
_entity_poly.type
_entity_poly.pdbx_seq_one_letter_code
_entity_poly.pdbx_strand_id
1 'polypeptide(L)'
;RICPKYYYHSGFYHLDLSYPADRVCLKKLIERSVKNCDYRMKNKLGDTSQHGNWTCFRNEHHLDRPEERICPKYYYPMPEKAKLDFDFINIDRPDVTLHRAVGEDSIIDLLLMCRLLDEHLVDWALAKLKELGAGARKSVLSNGKPVWKTEVG
;
A
#
# COMPACT_ATOMS: atom_id res chain seq x y z
N ARG A 1 6.79 -7.83 -7.47
CA ARG A 1 7.30 -6.49 -7.87
C ARG A 1 6.30 -5.45 -7.37
N ILE A 2 6.79 -4.48 -6.60
CA ILE A 2 6.04 -3.69 -5.61
C ILE A 2 5.43 -2.45 -6.25
N CYS A 3 4.16 -2.15 -5.98
CA CYS A 3 3.59 -0.82 -6.19
C CYS A 3 4.08 0.09 -5.04
N PRO A 4 4.96 1.08 -5.30
CA PRO A 4 5.56 1.87 -4.24
C PRO A 4 4.72 3.13 -4.01
N LYS A 5 3.63 3.03 -3.24
CA LYS A 5 3.00 4.18 -2.55
C LYS A 5 2.37 3.69 -1.24
N TYR A 6 3.08 3.92 -0.14
CA TYR A 6 2.87 3.41 1.22
C TYR A 6 1.50 3.64 1.89
N TYR A 7 0.46 4.08 1.17
CA TYR A 7 -0.90 4.25 1.70
C TYR A 7 -2.01 3.89 0.70
N TYR A 8 -1.67 3.50 -0.53
CA TYR A 8 -2.66 3.19 -1.55
C TYR A 8 -2.66 1.69 -1.81
N HIS A 9 -3.60 0.98 -1.18
CA HIS A 9 -3.79 -0.46 -1.39
C HIS A 9 -4.27 -0.81 -2.81
N SER A 10 -4.59 0.17 -3.66
CA SER A 10 -5.07 -0.15 -4.99
C SER A 10 -3.92 -0.39 -5.96
N GLY A 11 -4.02 -1.47 -6.73
CA GLY A 11 -3.02 -1.87 -7.70
C GLY A 11 -3.20 -3.31 -8.12
N PHE A 12 -2.32 -3.74 -9.02
CA PHE A 12 -2.22 -5.12 -9.46
C PHE A 12 -1.30 -5.92 -8.52
N TYR A 13 -1.76 -7.10 -8.11
CA TYR A 13 -1.07 -8.00 -7.19
C TYR A 13 -0.84 -9.36 -7.85
N HIS A 14 0.37 -9.88 -7.66
CA HIS A 14 0.76 -11.26 -7.94
C HIS A 14 1.28 -11.86 -6.64
N LEU A 15 0.52 -12.77 -6.04
CA LEU A 15 0.83 -13.37 -4.74
C LEU A 15 1.05 -14.88 -4.88
N ASP A 16 2.11 -15.38 -4.26
CA ASP A 16 2.35 -16.81 -4.08
C ASP A 16 2.25 -17.14 -2.58
N LEU A 17 1.14 -17.77 -2.21
CA LEU A 17 0.81 -18.05 -0.80
C LEU A 17 1.76 -19.06 -0.15
N SER A 18 2.66 -19.68 -0.91
CA SER A 18 3.78 -20.44 -0.34
C SER A 18 4.65 -19.53 0.55
N TYR A 19 4.74 -18.24 0.23
CA TYR A 19 5.46 -17.25 1.01
C TYR A 19 4.60 -16.67 2.16
N PRO A 20 5.10 -16.68 3.42
CA PRO A 20 4.36 -16.12 4.56
C PRO A 20 4.00 -14.64 4.41
N ALA A 21 4.88 -13.85 3.77
CA ALA A 21 4.63 -12.42 3.55
C ALA A 21 3.41 -12.17 2.65
N ASP A 22 3.24 -12.97 1.60
CA ASP A 22 2.12 -12.88 0.67
C ASP A 22 0.81 -13.31 1.34
N ARG A 23 0.85 -14.30 2.24
CA ARG A 23 -0.30 -14.66 3.08
C ARG A 23 -0.72 -13.52 4.01
N VAL A 24 0.23 -12.84 4.63
CA VAL A 24 -0.05 -11.66 5.46
C VAL A 24 -0.60 -10.52 4.62
N CYS A 25 -0.04 -10.29 3.42
CA CYS A 25 -0.53 -9.30 2.47
C CYS A 25 -1.99 -9.56 2.10
N LEU A 26 -2.31 -10.78 1.63
CA LEU A 26 -3.66 -11.15 1.25
C LEU A 26 -4.64 -11.02 2.42
N LYS A 27 -4.26 -11.47 3.62
CA LYS A 27 -5.07 -11.32 4.82
C LYS A 27 -5.43 -9.85 5.07
N LYS A 28 -4.46 -8.95 4.93
CA LYS A 28 -4.68 -7.50 5.11
C LYS A 28 -5.58 -6.90 4.04
N LEU A 29 -5.48 -7.35 2.79
CA LEU A 29 -6.36 -6.93 1.71
C LEU A 29 -7.80 -7.41 1.92
N ILE A 30 -7.99 -8.64 2.40
CA ILE A 30 -9.32 -9.17 2.76
C ILE A 30 -9.92 -8.35 3.92
N GLU A 31 -9.17 -8.14 5.00
CA GLU A 31 -9.60 -7.29 6.13
C GLU A 31 -10.01 -5.88 5.66
N ARG A 32 -9.27 -5.30 4.71
CA ARG A 32 -9.56 -3.99 4.13
C ARG A 32 -10.81 -4.00 3.26
N SER A 33 -11.00 -5.04 2.45
CA SER A 33 -12.19 -5.22 1.62
C SER A 33 -13.46 -5.29 2.48
N VAL A 34 -13.43 -6.03 3.58
CA VAL A 34 -14.56 -6.14 4.52
C VAL A 34 -14.88 -4.77 5.12
N LYS A 35 -13.88 -4.05 5.64
CA LYS A 35 -14.10 -2.70 6.20
C LYS A 35 -14.68 -1.73 5.17
N ASN A 36 -14.26 -1.83 3.91
CA ASN A 36 -14.79 -0.99 2.85
C ASN A 36 -16.27 -1.32 2.57
N CYS A 37 -16.60 -2.60 2.45
CA CYS A 37 -17.96 -3.11 2.32
C CYS A 37 -18.86 -2.60 3.46
N ASP A 38 -18.44 -2.78 4.72
CA ASP A 38 -19.19 -2.35 5.91
C ASP A 38 -19.45 -0.84 5.89
N TYR A 39 -18.43 -0.04 5.55
CA TYR A 39 -18.58 1.41 5.40
C TYR A 39 -19.62 1.77 4.34
N ARG A 40 -19.60 1.12 3.17
CA ARG A 40 -20.54 1.40 2.08
C ARG A 40 -21.97 1.03 2.47
N MET A 41 -22.17 -0.15 3.05
CA MET A 41 -23.47 -0.60 3.53
C MET A 41 -24.02 0.36 4.59
N LYS A 42 -23.20 0.74 5.58
CA LYS A 42 -23.57 1.70 6.63
C LYS A 42 -24.01 3.05 6.07
N ASN A 43 -23.34 3.52 5.00
CA ASN A 43 -23.63 4.81 4.36
C ASN A 43 -24.61 4.71 3.18
N LYS A 44 -25.26 3.55 2.98
CA LYS A 44 -26.22 3.30 1.88
C LYS A 44 -25.64 3.58 0.49
N LEU A 45 -24.34 3.33 0.32
CA LEU A 45 -23.65 3.42 -0.97
C LEU A 45 -23.82 2.11 -1.73
N GLY A 46 -23.97 2.17 -3.06
CA GLY A 46 -24.16 0.98 -3.90
C GLY A 46 -22.95 0.05 -3.93
N ASP A 47 -23.13 -1.19 -4.38
CA ASP A 47 -22.02 -2.11 -4.60
C ASP A 47 -21.16 -1.64 -5.79
N THR A 48 -19.84 -1.72 -5.64
CA THR A 48 -18.85 -1.37 -6.67
C THR A 48 -18.00 -2.56 -7.12
N SER A 49 -18.28 -3.74 -6.58
CA SER A 49 -17.60 -4.98 -6.94
C SER A 49 -17.86 -5.37 -8.39
N GLN A 50 -16.95 -6.15 -8.98
CA GLN A 50 -17.10 -6.64 -10.36
C GLN A 50 -18.23 -7.68 -10.49
N HIS A 51 -18.51 -8.42 -9.42
CA HIS A 51 -19.38 -9.60 -9.45
C HIS A 51 -20.64 -9.47 -8.58
N GLY A 52 -20.94 -8.29 -8.05
CA GLY A 52 -22.07 -8.10 -7.13
C GLY A 52 -21.85 -8.76 -5.75
N ASN A 53 -20.59 -9.00 -5.38
CA ASN A 53 -20.20 -9.76 -4.18
C ASN A 53 -19.66 -8.86 -3.05
N TRP A 54 -19.79 -7.53 -3.17
CA TRP A 54 -19.31 -6.57 -2.17
C TRP A 54 -17.82 -6.69 -1.81
N THR A 55 -16.98 -7.03 -2.78
CA THR A 55 -15.53 -7.10 -2.60
C THR A 55 -14.76 -6.04 -3.38
N CYS A 56 -13.54 -5.75 -2.92
CA CYS A 56 -12.59 -4.84 -3.57
C CYS A 56 -11.70 -5.54 -4.62
N PHE A 57 -11.84 -6.85 -4.80
CA PHE A 57 -11.05 -7.64 -5.74
C PHE A 57 -11.68 -7.59 -7.14
N ARG A 58 -10.83 -7.50 -8.17
CA ARG A 58 -11.22 -7.44 -9.58
C ARG A 58 -10.21 -8.25 -10.41
N ASN A 59 -10.65 -8.66 -11.60
CA ASN A 59 -9.83 -9.42 -12.56
C ASN A 59 -9.11 -10.60 -11.89
N GLU A 60 -9.80 -11.25 -10.96
CA GLU A 60 -9.24 -12.31 -10.14
C GLU A 60 -8.94 -13.54 -11.00
N HIS A 61 -7.71 -14.02 -10.91
CA HIS A 61 -7.24 -15.19 -11.61
C HIS A 61 -6.47 -16.08 -10.64
N HIS A 62 -6.98 -17.31 -10.51
CA HIS A 62 -6.43 -18.34 -9.66
C HIS A 62 -5.87 -19.42 -10.59
N LEU A 63 -4.56 -19.63 -10.57
CA LEU A 63 -3.91 -20.63 -11.43
C LEU A 63 -4.41 -22.04 -11.14
N ASP A 64 -4.67 -22.35 -9.87
CA ASP A 64 -5.09 -23.70 -9.44
C ASP A 64 -6.62 -23.87 -9.43
N ARG A 65 -7.39 -22.78 -9.33
CA ARG A 65 -8.84 -22.79 -9.06
C ARG A 65 -9.59 -21.60 -9.70
N PRO A 66 -9.71 -21.54 -11.03
CA PRO A 66 -10.19 -20.35 -11.76
C PRO A 66 -11.62 -19.90 -11.41
N GLU A 67 -12.44 -20.80 -10.87
CA GLU A 67 -13.83 -20.52 -10.49
C GLU A 67 -13.96 -19.89 -9.09
N GLU A 68 -12.92 -20.01 -8.25
CA GLU A 68 -12.95 -19.42 -6.92
C GLU A 68 -12.75 -17.91 -7.00
N ARG A 69 -13.32 -17.21 -6.03
CA ARG A 69 -13.15 -15.76 -5.85
C ARG A 69 -12.50 -15.51 -4.51
N ILE A 70 -11.71 -14.45 -4.42
CA ILE A 70 -11.10 -13.95 -3.21
C ILE A 70 -12.19 -13.34 -2.34
N CYS A 71 -12.65 -14.14 -1.38
CA CYS A 71 -13.55 -13.67 -0.34
C CYS A 71 -13.22 -14.34 1.00
N PRO A 72 -13.62 -13.74 2.13
CA PRO A 72 -13.33 -14.29 3.46
C PRO A 72 -13.75 -15.76 3.63
N LYS A 73 -14.83 -16.18 2.97
CA LYS A 73 -15.38 -17.55 3.05
C LYS A 73 -14.41 -18.61 2.53
N TYR A 74 -13.65 -18.32 1.46
CA TYR A 74 -12.74 -19.29 0.84
C TYR A 74 -11.31 -19.21 1.40
N TYR A 75 -11.00 -18.15 2.14
CA TYR A 75 -9.65 -17.85 2.64
C TYR A 75 -9.53 -17.93 4.16
N TYR A 76 -10.49 -18.61 4.81
CA TYR A 76 -10.44 -18.95 6.22
C TYR A 76 -10.63 -20.47 6.43
N PRO A 77 -9.59 -21.22 6.85
CA PRO A 77 -8.23 -20.76 7.15
C PRO A 77 -7.47 -20.31 5.88
N MET A 78 -6.44 -19.48 6.06
CA MET A 78 -5.61 -18.97 4.95
C MET A 78 -4.88 -20.14 4.26
N PRO A 79 -5.04 -20.35 2.94
CA PRO A 79 -4.33 -21.41 2.23
C PRO A 79 -2.80 -21.25 2.32
N GLU A 80 -2.10 -22.38 2.41
CA GLU A 80 -0.63 -22.39 2.48
C GLU A 80 0.04 -22.37 1.10
N LYS A 81 -0.69 -22.73 0.04
CA LYS A 81 -0.19 -22.80 -1.33
C LYS A 81 -1.31 -22.41 -2.30
N ALA A 82 -1.10 -21.33 -3.03
CA ALA A 82 -1.91 -20.89 -4.15
C ALA A 82 -1.17 -19.77 -4.88
N LYS A 83 -1.41 -19.62 -6.17
CA LYS A 83 -0.93 -18.47 -6.95
C LYS A 83 -2.10 -17.63 -7.44
N LEU A 84 -2.05 -16.34 -7.12
CA LEU A 84 -3.17 -15.41 -7.31
C LEU A 84 -2.71 -14.18 -8.07
N ASP A 85 -3.48 -13.82 -9.08
CA ASP A 85 -3.37 -12.58 -9.83
C ASP A 85 -4.68 -11.82 -9.69
N PHE A 86 -4.63 -10.55 -9.26
CA PHE A 86 -5.84 -9.74 -9.12
C PHE A 86 -5.51 -8.24 -9.06
N ASP A 87 -6.49 -7.44 -9.42
CA ASP A 87 -6.51 -6.01 -9.11
C ASP A 87 -7.25 -5.78 -7.79
N PHE A 88 -6.63 -5.03 -6.88
CA PHE A 88 -7.30 -4.53 -5.68
C PHE A 88 -7.69 -3.08 -5.87
N ILE A 89 -8.92 -2.71 -5.50
CA ILE A 89 -9.39 -1.33 -5.55
C ILE A 89 -9.81 -0.88 -4.15
N ASN A 90 -9.00 -0.01 -3.56
CA ASN A 90 -9.37 0.73 -2.36
C ASN A 90 -9.93 2.10 -2.73
N ILE A 91 -11.19 2.30 -2.36
CA ILE A 91 -11.92 3.56 -2.55
C ILE A 91 -11.71 4.54 -1.38
N ASP A 92 -11.16 4.07 -0.27
CA ASP A 92 -10.80 4.94 0.84
C ASP A 92 -9.60 5.82 0.47
N ARG A 93 -9.77 7.14 0.62
CA ARG A 93 -8.75 8.15 0.30
C ARG A 93 -8.07 8.54 1.60
N PRO A 94 -6.72 8.59 1.64
CA PRO A 94 -6.03 9.07 2.82
C PRO A 94 -6.44 10.51 3.11
N ASP A 95 -6.87 10.77 4.35
CA ASP A 95 -7.08 12.12 4.85
C ASP A 95 -5.74 12.88 4.80
N VAL A 96 -5.65 13.92 3.99
CA VAL A 96 -4.43 14.71 3.78
C VAL A 96 -3.97 15.48 5.02
N THR A 97 -4.87 15.68 6.00
CA THR A 97 -4.54 16.35 7.26
C THR A 97 -3.82 15.41 8.23
N LEU A 98 -4.19 14.13 8.23
CA LEU A 98 -3.64 13.08 9.09
C LEU A 98 -2.52 12.29 8.42
N HIS A 99 -2.65 12.00 7.13
CA HIS A 99 -1.76 11.14 6.35
C HIS A 99 -0.90 11.99 5.44
N ARG A 100 0.21 12.50 5.99
CA ARG A 100 1.20 13.22 5.21
C ARG A 100 2.00 12.25 4.37
N ALA A 101 2.26 12.64 3.11
CA ALA A 101 3.17 11.89 2.26
C ALA A 101 4.55 11.85 2.94
N VAL A 102 5.11 10.64 3.06
CA VAL A 102 6.46 10.45 3.58
C VAL A 102 7.45 10.81 2.48
N GLY A 103 8.38 11.72 2.79
CA GLY A 103 9.44 12.12 1.87
C GLY A 103 10.43 10.98 1.61
N GLU A 104 11.05 10.99 0.43
CA GLU A 104 12.10 10.03 0.07
C GLU A 104 13.25 10.03 1.08
N ASP A 105 13.60 11.20 1.61
CA ASP A 105 14.59 11.39 2.67
C ASP A 105 14.24 10.60 3.94
N SER A 106 13.00 10.68 4.39
CA SER A 106 12.53 9.99 5.59
C SER A 106 12.54 8.46 5.42
N ILE A 107 12.29 7.98 4.19
CA ILE A 107 12.36 6.54 3.88
C ILE A 107 13.81 6.07 3.89
N ILE A 108 14.71 6.78 3.21
CA ILE A 108 16.13 6.41 3.15
C ILE A 108 16.75 6.43 4.55
N ASP A 109 16.45 7.45 5.35
CA ASP A 109 16.93 7.57 6.73
C ASP A 109 16.44 6.41 7.60
N LEU A 110 15.16 6.03 7.49
CA LEU A 110 14.61 4.88 8.21
C LEU A 110 15.26 3.55 7.79
N LEU A 111 15.50 3.34 6.49
CA LEU A 111 16.18 2.15 5.99
C LEU A 111 17.62 2.04 6.54
N LEU A 112 18.34 3.16 6.64
CA LEU A 112 19.67 3.22 7.24
C LEU A 112 19.62 2.93 8.75
N MET A 113 18.72 3.60 9.48
CA MET A 113 18.57 3.41 10.93
C MET A 113 18.19 1.98 11.30
N CYS A 114 17.32 1.35 10.51
CA CYS A 114 16.89 -0.04 10.73
C CYS A 114 17.85 -1.08 10.14
N ARG A 115 18.95 -0.67 9.49
CA ARG A 115 19.91 -1.57 8.80
C ARG A 115 19.23 -2.51 7.79
N LEU A 116 18.27 -1.97 7.05
CA LEU A 116 17.51 -2.70 6.01
C LEU A 116 18.08 -2.48 4.60
N LEU A 117 19.15 -1.71 4.47
CA LEU A 117 19.90 -1.47 3.24
C LEU A 117 21.08 -2.45 3.15
N ASP A 118 21.31 -2.99 1.97
CA ASP A 118 22.53 -3.75 1.69
C ASP A 118 23.76 -2.86 1.85
N GLU A 119 24.88 -3.41 2.34
CA GLU A 119 26.08 -2.64 2.68
C GLU A 119 26.61 -1.79 1.51
N HIS A 120 26.57 -2.34 0.29
CA HIS A 120 27.03 -1.64 -0.92
C HIS A 120 26.16 -0.44 -1.33
N LEU A 121 24.96 -0.30 -0.76
CA LEU A 121 24.04 0.81 -1.03
C LEU A 121 24.12 1.91 0.03
N VAL A 122 24.87 1.72 1.12
CA VAL A 122 24.96 2.69 2.21
C VAL A 122 25.56 4.02 1.74
N ASP A 123 26.65 3.97 0.99
CA ASP A 123 27.30 5.20 0.48
C ASP A 123 26.39 5.97 -0.48
N TRP A 124 25.65 5.24 -1.33
CA TRP A 124 24.63 5.83 -2.19
C TRP A 124 23.52 6.51 -1.37
N ALA A 125 23.01 5.83 -0.34
CA ALA A 125 21.95 6.35 0.51
C ALA A 125 22.38 7.63 1.24
N LEU A 126 23.59 7.65 1.79
CA LEU A 126 24.16 8.84 2.44
C LEU A 126 24.36 10.00 1.47
N ALA A 127 24.88 9.72 0.27
CA ALA A 127 25.01 10.73 -0.78
C ALA A 127 23.64 11.29 -1.21
N LYS A 128 22.63 10.42 -1.34
CA LYS A 128 21.27 10.81 -1.71
C LYS A 128 20.61 11.68 -0.64
N LEU A 129 20.76 11.34 0.65
CA LEU A 129 20.29 12.17 1.75
C LEU A 129 20.93 13.57 1.73
N LYS A 130 22.23 13.65 1.44
CA LYS A 130 22.95 14.93 1.32
C LYS A 130 22.41 15.78 0.16
N GLU A 131 22.12 15.15 -0.98
CA GLU A 131 21.49 15.79 -2.15
C GLU A 131 20.09 16.32 -1.81
N LEU A 132 19.23 15.48 -1.23
CA LEU A 132 17.86 15.83 -0.84
C LEU A 132 17.86 16.96 0.20
N GLY A 133 18.76 16.92 1.19
CA GLY A 133 18.93 17.99 2.17
C GLY A 133 19.41 19.31 1.55
N ALA A 134 20.22 19.27 0.49
CA ALA A 134 20.63 20.46 -0.26
C ALA A 134 19.49 21.04 -1.10
N GLY A 135 18.65 20.19 -1.70
CA GLY A 135 17.46 20.59 -2.45
C GLY A 135 16.38 21.21 -1.56
N ALA A 136 16.10 20.62 -0.40
CA ALA A 136 15.12 21.14 0.56
C ALA A 136 15.48 22.54 1.09
N ARG A 137 16.78 22.84 1.24
CA ARG A 137 17.28 24.18 1.61
C ARG A 137 17.06 25.25 0.54
N LYS A 138 16.85 24.87 -0.72
CA LYS A 138 16.54 25.80 -1.82
C LYS A 138 15.04 26.04 -1.98
N SER A 139 14.20 25.16 -1.44
CA SER A 139 12.73 25.27 -1.40
C SER A 139 12.23 25.73 -0.03
N VAL A 140 12.92 26.68 0.58
CA VAL A 140 12.46 27.38 1.78
C VAL A 140 11.67 28.61 1.36
N LEU A 141 10.53 28.83 2.02
CA LEU A 141 9.85 30.12 1.99
C LEU A 141 10.76 31.20 2.59
N SER A 142 10.42 32.48 2.39
CA SER A 142 11.17 33.61 2.97
C SER A 142 11.32 33.56 4.50
N ASN A 143 10.52 32.74 5.18
CA ASN A 143 10.59 32.47 6.62
C ASN A 143 11.49 31.27 7.01
N GLY A 144 12.23 30.69 6.06
CA GLY A 144 13.14 29.56 6.30
C GLY A 144 12.46 28.20 6.49
N LYS A 145 11.12 28.12 6.43
CA LYS A 145 10.39 26.85 6.52
C LYS A 145 10.32 26.19 5.14
N PRO A 146 10.55 24.88 5.01
CA PRO A 146 10.36 24.18 3.76
C PRO A 146 8.88 24.18 3.37
N VAL A 147 8.59 24.37 2.08
CA VAL A 147 7.22 24.58 1.52
C VAL A 147 6.22 23.48 1.92
N TRP A 148 6.67 22.26 2.20
CA TRP A 148 5.80 21.14 2.60
C TRP A 148 5.47 21.11 4.11
N LYS A 149 6.08 21.98 4.93
CA LYS A 149 5.80 22.12 6.38
C LYS A 149 4.81 23.23 6.73
N THR A 150 4.26 23.96 5.77
CA THR A 150 3.18 24.91 6.06
C THR A 150 1.92 24.14 6.42
N GLU A 151 1.42 24.39 7.63
CA GLU A 151 0.07 24.01 8.02
C GLU A 151 -0.90 24.69 7.04
N VAL A 152 -1.71 23.88 6.35
CA VAL A 152 -2.81 24.37 5.56
C VAL A 152 -3.87 24.80 6.57
N GLY A 153 -3.99 26.11 6.77
CA GLY A 153 -5.04 26.71 7.58
C GLY A 153 -6.42 26.56 6.95
#